data_AF-A0A7S2XTW0-F1
#
_entry.id   AF-A0A7S2XTW0-F1
#
_cell.length_a   1.000
_cell.length_b   1.000
_cell.length_c   1.000
_cell.angle_alpha   90.00
_cell.angle_beta   90.00
_cell.angle_gamma   90.00
#
_symmetry.space_group_name_H-M   'P 1'
#
loop_
_entity.id
_entity.type
_entity.pdbx_description
1 polymer ?
#
loop_
_entity_poly.entity_id
_entity_poly.type
_entity_poly.pdbx_seq_one_letter_code
_entity_poly.pdbx_strand_id
1 'polypeptide(L)'
;MSSATIAPTTTGDHSKLVFRDRLGAILGGMYNDSMRRAIRTVLLYEAHRCIADRIVHEKLRVFQRKICLFDTACEILKTLTFIPKNYRDEIMFRTASSKLPLSPDLAWRRMKAIDPAIKKYILPGIRPLLAAGKSHTQVCEEFIQKQYEMISKNPGPKRPFIWEYSHLQIFLVYRMFYKGDKVDPNLPISIAPKKVPVPSKKPPAGAMRMAADDSDGEFHDANDGEANIVAQILHNTATGSVDRGIGAVIESSEVDERRRLLSEVKDHMSLLKEFEGVVPQDELVRRKKELFLAMPSAPPAAGPPQEALAVPFSPQNPKRKALPKSGDKMKKVQKV
;
A
#
# COMPACT_ATOMS: atom_id res chain seq x y z
N MET A 1 17.71 4.40 -31.58
CA MET A 1 18.32 4.43 -30.24
C MET A 1 18.50 2.99 -29.77
N SER A 2 19.71 2.44 -29.91
CA SER A 2 20.01 1.05 -29.56
C SER A 2 20.16 0.90 -28.06
N SER A 3 19.17 0.28 -27.39
CA SER A 3 19.33 -0.17 -26.02
C SER A 3 20.30 -1.34 -26.00
N ALA A 4 21.54 -1.08 -25.57
CA ALA A 4 22.51 -2.12 -25.31
C ALA A 4 22.01 -3.00 -24.14
N THR A 5 21.54 -4.20 -24.47
CA THR A 5 21.19 -5.22 -23.48
C THR A 5 22.49 -5.72 -22.84
N ILE A 6 22.87 -5.12 -21.71
CA ILE A 6 23.96 -5.62 -20.87
C ILE A 6 23.46 -6.93 -20.25
N ALA A 7 23.95 -8.06 -20.74
CA ALA A 7 23.68 -9.36 -20.15
C ALA A 7 24.38 -9.43 -18.78
N PRO A 8 23.66 -9.69 -17.66
CA PRO A 8 24.30 -9.82 -16.35
C PRO A 8 24.96 -11.20 -16.23
N THR A 9 26.17 -11.34 -16.76
CA THR A 9 27.05 -12.50 -16.53
C THR A 9 27.85 -12.30 -15.27
N THR A 10 27.25 -12.56 -14.11
CA THR A 10 27.98 -12.78 -12.86
C THR A 10 27.16 -13.72 -11.98
N THR A 11 27.43 -15.02 -12.06
CA THR A 11 27.14 -15.98 -10.98
C THR A 11 28.14 -15.78 -9.83
N GLY A 12 28.31 -14.53 -9.41
CA GLY A 12 29.15 -14.14 -8.29
C GLY A 12 28.45 -14.45 -6.99
N ASP A 13 29.19 -14.93 -6.00
CA ASP A 13 28.70 -15.17 -4.65
C ASP A 13 28.24 -13.86 -4.00
N HIS A 14 26.94 -13.54 -4.12
CA HIS A 14 26.34 -12.33 -3.57
C HIS A 14 26.39 -12.26 -2.04
N SER A 15 26.77 -13.35 -1.36
CA SER A 15 26.86 -13.42 0.09
C SER A 15 27.98 -12.56 0.69
N LYS A 16 28.89 -12.00 -0.13
CA LYS A 16 29.95 -11.08 0.36
C LYS A 16 29.66 -9.61 0.06
N LEU A 17 28.65 -9.33 -0.75
CA LEU A 17 28.34 -7.97 -1.19
C LEU A 17 27.65 -7.20 -0.06
N VAL A 18 28.03 -5.92 0.09
CA VAL A 18 27.36 -4.98 0.99
C VAL A 18 25.93 -4.75 0.49
N PHE A 19 25.01 -4.40 1.39
CA PHE A 19 23.59 -4.14 1.07
C PHE A 19 23.40 -3.29 -0.19
N ARG A 20 24.14 -2.17 -0.30
CA ARG A 20 24.12 -1.27 -1.45
C ARG A 20 24.36 -2.01 -2.76
N ASP A 21 25.39 -2.84 -2.81
CA ASP A 21 25.83 -3.51 -4.04
C ASP A 21 24.86 -4.64 -4.40
N ARG A 22 24.29 -5.36 -3.41
CA ARG A 22 23.22 -6.35 -3.65
C ARG A 22 21.97 -5.71 -4.25
N LEU A 23 21.52 -4.59 -3.67
CA LEU A 23 20.36 -3.87 -4.17
C LEU A 23 20.64 -3.30 -5.57
N GLY A 24 21.81 -2.69 -5.77
CA GLY A 24 22.24 -2.17 -7.06
C GLY A 24 22.27 -3.25 -8.14
N ALA A 25 22.80 -4.43 -7.84
CA ALA A 25 22.84 -5.56 -8.77
C ALA A 25 21.43 -6.03 -9.17
N ILE A 26 20.50 -6.14 -8.21
CA ILE A 26 19.12 -6.57 -8.48
C ILE A 26 18.35 -5.55 -9.32
N LEU A 27 18.61 -4.27 -9.11
CA LEU A 27 17.99 -3.19 -9.88
C LEU A 27 18.68 -2.92 -11.23
N GLY A 28 19.77 -3.63 -11.54
CA GLY A 28 20.58 -3.38 -12.74
C GLY A 28 21.29 -2.03 -12.73
N GLY A 29 21.57 -1.48 -11.54
CA GLY A 29 22.20 -0.16 -11.37
C GLY A 29 21.30 1.03 -11.70
N MET A 30 20.02 0.80 -12.02
CA MET A 30 19.08 1.83 -12.43
C MET A 30 18.00 2.07 -11.38
N TYR A 31 17.63 3.34 -11.20
CA TYR A 31 16.46 3.74 -10.40
C TYR A 31 15.37 4.33 -11.29
N ASN A 32 14.11 4.04 -10.96
CA ASN A 32 12.93 4.68 -11.54
C ASN A 32 11.97 5.06 -10.40
N ASP A 33 11.25 6.18 -10.50
CA ASP A 33 10.29 6.60 -9.45
C ASP A 33 9.21 5.55 -9.16
N SER A 34 8.85 4.73 -10.15
CA SER A 34 7.91 3.61 -9.96
C SER A 34 8.43 2.57 -8.95
N MET A 35 9.74 2.55 -8.67
CA MET A 35 10.39 1.65 -7.71
C MET A 35 10.41 2.21 -6.29
N ARG A 36 10.03 3.48 -6.09
CA ARG A 36 10.16 4.19 -4.80
C ARG A 36 9.61 3.41 -3.61
N ARG A 37 8.41 2.83 -3.75
CA ARG A 37 7.76 2.06 -2.69
C ARG A 37 8.44 0.72 -2.42
N ALA A 38 8.93 0.03 -3.45
CA ALA A 38 9.68 -1.21 -3.31
C ALA A 38 11.01 -0.96 -2.57
N ILE A 39 11.75 0.07 -2.96
CA ILE A 39 13.03 0.44 -2.32
C ILE A 39 12.81 0.84 -0.87
N ARG A 40 11.80 1.67 -0.57
CA ARG A 40 11.44 1.98 0.83
C ARG A 40 11.16 0.73 1.65
N THR A 41 10.44 -0.23 1.08
CA THR A 41 10.09 -1.49 1.78
C THR A 41 11.35 -2.28 2.13
N VAL A 42 12.28 -2.40 1.18
CA VAL A 42 13.60 -3.03 1.41
C VAL A 42 14.43 -2.28 2.45
N LEU A 43 14.47 -0.94 2.39
CA LEU A 43 15.21 -0.12 3.35
C LEU A 43 14.71 -0.31 4.78
N LEU A 44 13.39 -0.32 4.96
CA LEU A 44 12.79 -0.57 6.27
C LEU A 44 13.10 -1.99 6.78
N TYR A 45 13.16 -2.97 5.88
CA TYR A 45 13.54 -4.34 6.24
C TYR A 45 15.02 -4.44 6.64
N GLU A 46 15.93 -3.86 5.86
CA GLU A 46 17.36 -3.90 6.18
C GLU A 46 17.67 -3.09 7.45
N ALA A 47 17.03 -1.93 7.63
CA ALA A 47 17.14 -1.15 8.85
C ALA A 47 16.71 -1.96 10.08
N HIS A 48 15.63 -2.74 9.98
CA HIS A 48 15.21 -3.64 11.05
C HIS A 48 16.27 -4.70 11.34
N ARG A 49 16.89 -5.29 10.31
CA ARG A 49 18.01 -6.24 10.50
C ARG A 49 19.21 -5.58 11.18
N CYS A 50 19.58 -4.35 10.83
CA CYS A 50 20.70 -3.63 11.46
C CYS A 50 20.50 -3.42 12.97
N ILE A 51 19.26 -3.23 13.41
CA ILE A 51 18.95 -2.86 14.80
C ILE A 51 18.30 -3.98 15.60
N ALA A 52 17.99 -5.14 14.99
CA ALA A 52 17.33 -6.25 15.68
C ALA A 52 18.08 -6.63 16.95
N ASP A 53 19.39 -6.81 16.85
CA ASP A 53 20.25 -7.15 17.99
C ASP A 53 20.24 -6.03 19.04
N ARG A 54 20.36 -4.76 18.63
CA ARG A 54 20.29 -3.62 19.55
C ARG A 54 18.94 -3.51 20.24
N ILE A 55 17.84 -3.74 19.53
CA ILE A 55 16.48 -3.72 20.09
C ILE A 55 16.33 -4.80 21.15
N VAL A 56 16.90 -5.99 20.91
CA VAL A 56 16.87 -7.12 21.83
C VAL A 56 17.77 -6.86 23.04
N HIS A 57 18.96 -6.29 22.84
CA HIS A 57 19.96 -6.12 23.90
C HIS A 57 19.83 -4.81 24.71
N GLU A 58 19.49 -3.68 24.10
CA GLU A 58 19.55 -2.34 24.72
C GLU A 58 18.25 -1.89 25.44
N LYS A 59 17.27 -2.79 25.65
CA LYS A 59 15.97 -2.49 26.33
C LYS A 59 15.30 -1.18 25.86
N LEU A 60 15.40 -0.84 24.56
CA LEU A 60 14.80 0.38 24.02
C LEU A 60 13.27 0.36 24.22
N ARG A 61 12.70 1.51 24.59
CA ARG A 61 11.24 1.71 24.65
C ARG A 61 10.63 1.68 23.25
N VAL A 62 9.33 1.46 23.14
CA VAL A 62 8.65 1.33 21.84
C VAL A 62 8.89 2.55 20.92
N PHE A 63 8.76 3.78 21.42
CA PHE A 63 9.00 4.97 20.59
C PHE A 63 10.46 5.09 20.13
N GLN A 64 11.41 4.69 20.98
CA GLN A 64 12.85 4.68 20.68
C GLN A 64 13.17 3.70 19.56
N ARG A 65 12.56 2.51 19.56
CA ARG A 65 12.70 1.51 18.48
C ARG A 65 12.21 2.06 17.14
N LYS A 66 11.08 2.77 17.15
CA LYS A 66 10.49 3.38 15.95
C LYS A 66 11.39 4.45 15.35
N ILE A 67 11.92 5.34 16.18
CA ILE A 67 12.89 6.38 15.78
C ILE A 67 14.15 5.74 15.23
N CYS A 68 14.75 4.83 15.99
CA CYS A 68 15.98 4.14 15.61
C CYS A 68 15.84 3.41 14.26
N LEU A 69 14.71 2.73 14.02
CA LEU A 69 14.39 2.10 12.73
C LEU A 69 14.36 3.12 11.59
N PHE A 70 13.59 4.20 11.78
CA PHE A 70 13.38 5.21 10.74
C PHE A 70 14.68 5.91 10.36
N ASP A 71 15.42 6.40 11.35
CA ASP A 71 16.68 7.10 11.13
C ASP A 71 17.73 6.18 10.53
N THR A 72 17.77 4.90 10.95
CA THR A 72 18.67 3.90 10.34
C THR A 72 18.32 3.70 8.86
N ALA A 73 17.03 3.63 8.51
CA ALA A 73 16.61 3.53 7.11
C ALA A 73 17.04 4.76 6.28
N CYS A 74 16.92 5.96 6.85
CA CYS A 74 17.41 7.20 6.22
C CYS A 74 18.94 7.19 6.03
N GLU A 75 19.72 6.71 7.01
CA GLU A 75 21.17 6.59 6.89
C GLU A 75 21.57 5.56 5.82
N ILE A 76 20.89 4.41 5.75
CA ILE A 76 21.11 3.41 4.68
C ILE A 76 20.82 4.03 3.31
N LEU A 77 19.72 4.77 3.16
CA LEU A 77 19.34 5.43 1.92
C LEU A 77 20.41 6.41 1.41
N LYS A 78 21.08 7.14 2.32
CA LYS A 78 22.20 8.03 1.96
C LYS A 78 23.37 7.27 1.32
N THR A 79 23.57 5.98 1.63
CA THR A 79 24.63 5.15 1.03
C THR A 79 24.32 4.66 -0.38
N LEU A 80 23.06 4.76 -0.84
CA LEU A 80 22.63 4.29 -2.16
C LEU A 80 23.02 5.26 -3.28
N THR A 81 24.32 5.36 -3.56
CA THR A 81 24.89 6.33 -4.51
C THR A 81 24.47 6.12 -5.97
N PHE A 82 23.98 4.93 -6.33
CA PHE A 82 23.39 4.66 -7.65
C PHE A 82 22.00 5.31 -7.83
N ILE A 83 21.38 5.78 -6.75
CA ILE A 83 20.13 6.56 -6.80
C ILE A 83 20.49 8.05 -6.79
N PRO A 84 20.09 8.83 -7.80
CA PRO A 84 20.31 10.27 -7.82
C PRO A 84 19.80 10.96 -6.55
N LYS A 85 20.52 11.98 -6.07
CA LYS A 85 20.24 12.64 -4.77
C LYS A 85 18.79 13.14 -4.67
N ASN A 86 18.28 13.77 -5.73
CA ASN A 86 16.91 14.28 -5.80
C ASN A 86 15.85 13.20 -5.55
N TYR A 87 16.07 11.96 -6.00
CA TYR A 87 15.14 10.86 -5.75
C TYR A 87 15.30 10.22 -4.37
N ARG A 88 16.49 10.30 -3.77
CA ARG A 88 16.72 9.75 -2.42
C ARG A 88 15.84 10.46 -1.39
N ASP A 89 15.73 11.78 -1.47
CA ASP A 89 14.91 12.53 -0.51
C ASP A 89 13.42 12.16 -0.64
N GLU A 90 12.95 11.91 -1.86
CA GLU A 90 11.57 11.51 -2.14
C GLU A 90 11.24 10.08 -1.69
N ILE A 91 12.22 9.18 -1.64
CA ILE A 91 12.01 7.77 -1.24
C ILE A 91 11.39 7.67 0.14
N MET A 92 11.58 8.63 1.04
CA MET A 92 10.99 8.61 2.38
C MET A 92 9.68 9.40 2.51
N PHE A 93 9.06 9.86 1.41
CA PHE A 93 7.74 10.53 1.47
C PHE A 93 6.57 9.56 1.47
N ARG A 94 5.61 9.68 2.39
CA ARG A 94 4.38 8.86 2.49
C ARG A 94 3.70 8.62 1.14
N THR A 95 3.46 9.67 0.36
CA THR A 95 2.90 9.60 -1.00
C THR A 95 3.72 10.41 -2.01
N ALA A 96 3.53 10.17 -3.32
CA ALA A 96 4.20 10.96 -4.37
C ALA A 96 3.67 12.41 -4.40
N SER A 97 2.34 12.54 -4.25
CA SER A 97 1.63 13.81 -4.45
C SER A 97 1.77 14.75 -3.26
N SER A 98 1.63 14.25 -2.04
CA SER A 98 1.65 15.10 -0.85
C SER A 98 3.04 15.53 -0.41
N LYS A 99 4.09 14.84 -0.89
CA LYS A 99 5.49 14.97 -0.42
C LYS A 99 5.63 14.94 1.11
N LEU A 100 4.60 14.47 1.83
CA LEU A 100 4.63 14.40 3.28
C LEU A 100 5.63 13.33 3.69
N PRO A 101 6.56 13.62 4.59
CA PRO A 101 7.54 12.63 5.01
C PRO A 101 6.87 11.48 5.77
N LEU A 102 7.46 10.29 5.65
CA LEU A 102 7.03 9.10 6.37
C LEU A 102 7.33 9.28 7.87
N SER A 103 6.32 9.12 8.72
CA SER A 103 6.54 9.17 10.17
C SER A 103 7.19 7.88 10.70
N PRO A 104 7.95 7.93 11.80
CA PRO A 104 8.51 6.73 12.43
C PRO A 104 7.46 5.68 12.82
N ASP A 105 6.27 6.12 13.24
CA ASP A 105 5.16 5.21 13.55
C ASP A 105 4.65 4.45 12.31
N LEU A 106 4.48 5.14 11.18
CA LEU A 106 4.05 4.52 9.94
C LEU A 106 5.14 3.61 9.36
N ALA A 107 6.41 4.03 9.43
CA ALA A 107 7.56 3.22 9.05
C ALA A 107 7.61 1.89 9.82
N TRP A 108 7.42 1.95 11.14
CA TRP A 108 7.38 0.78 12.00
C TRP A 108 6.23 -0.17 11.67
N ARG A 109 5.01 0.37 11.47
CA ARG A 109 3.84 -0.43 11.07
C ARG A 109 4.09 -1.14 9.74
N ARG A 110 4.62 -0.43 8.74
CA ARG A 110 4.95 -0.99 7.42
C ARG A 110 5.99 -2.09 7.54
N MET A 111 7.06 -1.87 8.30
CA MET A 111 8.10 -2.87 8.55
C MET A 111 7.51 -4.16 9.15
N LYS A 112 6.69 -4.06 10.20
CA LYS A 112 6.08 -5.23 10.87
C LYS A 112 5.14 -6.03 9.97
N ALA A 113 4.61 -5.41 8.92
CA ALA A 113 3.73 -6.07 7.95
C ALA A 113 4.49 -6.88 6.87
N ILE A 114 5.81 -6.66 6.70
CA ILE A 114 6.59 -7.28 5.62
C ILE A 114 6.64 -8.80 5.75
N ASP A 115 7.14 -9.35 6.86
CA ASP A 115 7.28 -10.81 7.03
C ASP A 115 5.93 -11.54 6.96
N PRO A 116 4.85 -11.09 7.64
CA PRO A 116 3.53 -11.70 7.48
C PRO A 116 3.03 -11.67 6.04
N ALA A 117 3.27 -10.57 5.31
CA ALA A 117 2.84 -10.45 3.93
C ALA A 117 3.61 -11.41 3.00
N ILE A 118 4.94 -11.55 3.16
CA ILE A 118 5.73 -12.53 2.39
C ILE A 118 5.20 -13.95 2.64
N LYS A 119 5.00 -14.32 3.91
CA LYS A 119 4.51 -15.65 4.30
C LYS A 119 3.11 -15.94 3.75
N LYS A 120 2.23 -14.95 3.75
CA LYS A 120 0.83 -15.10 3.33
C LYS A 120 0.67 -15.08 1.80
N TYR A 121 1.38 -14.20 1.10
CA TYR A 121 1.09 -13.89 -0.31
C TYR A 121 2.16 -14.37 -1.29
N ILE A 122 3.43 -14.47 -0.88
CA ILE A 122 4.53 -14.83 -1.78
C ILE A 122 4.89 -16.31 -1.64
N LEU A 123 5.18 -16.78 -0.42
CA LEU A 123 5.65 -18.14 -0.19
C LEU A 123 4.72 -19.24 -0.75
N PRO A 124 3.37 -19.13 -0.67
CA PRO A 124 2.50 -20.16 -1.23
C PRO A 124 2.65 -20.33 -2.75
N GLY A 125 2.89 -19.26 -3.50
CA GLY A 125 3.10 -19.34 -4.95
C GLY A 125 4.53 -19.71 -5.34
N ILE A 126 5.50 -19.46 -4.45
CA ILE A 126 6.91 -19.87 -4.65
C ILE A 126 7.09 -21.38 -4.43
N ARG A 127 6.47 -21.96 -3.39
CA ARG A 127 6.71 -23.36 -2.99
C ARG A 127 6.58 -24.38 -4.14
N PRO A 128 5.56 -24.32 -5.02
CA PRO A 128 5.47 -25.22 -6.16
C PRO A 128 6.63 -25.08 -7.17
N LEU A 129 7.23 -23.89 -7.26
CA LEU A 129 8.33 -23.61 -8.18
C LEU A 129 9.67 -24.16 -7.67
N LEU A 130 9.83 -24.32 -6.36
CA LEU A 130 11.07 -24.80 -5.73
C LEU A 130 11.35 -26.28 -6.03
N ALA A 131 10.31 -27.09 -6.24
CA ALA A 131 10.44 -28.53 -6.47
C ALA A 131 11.18 -28.87 -7.79
N ALA A 132 11.33 -27.91 -8.70
CA ALA A 132 11.84 -28.12 -10.05
C ALA A 132 13.37 -28.02 -10.19
N GLY A 133 14.13 -27.95 -9.09
CA GLY A 133 15.60 -27.81 -9.13
C GLY A 133 16.09 -26.49 -9.74
N LYS A 134 15.21 -25.49 -9.85
CA LYS A 134 15.50 -24.18 -10.44
C LYS A 134 16.35 -23.33 -9.50
N SER A 135 17.19 -22.47 -10.08
CA SER A 135 17.90 -21.45 -9.32
C SER A 135 16.92 -20.43 -8.71
N HIS A 136 17.32 -19.77 -7.62
CA HIS A 136 16.51 -18.75 -6.95
C HIS A 136 16.05 -17.64 -7.91
N THR A 137 16.94 -17.18 -8.78
CA THR A 137 16.61 -16.20 -9.82
C THR A 137 15.53 -16.73 -10.75
N GLN A 138 15.67 -17.94 -11.30
CA GLN A 138 14.66 -18.53 -12.18
C GLN A 138 13.29 -18.67 -11.49
N VAL A 139 13.29 -19.10 -10.22
CA VAL A 139 12.06 -19.19 -9.41
C VAL A 139 11.39 -17.82 -9.25
N CYS A 140 12.18 -16.79 -8.94
CA CYS A 140 11.66 -15.43 -8.83
C CYS A 140 11.07 -14.94 -10.16
N GLU A 141 11.81 -15.10 -11.25
CA GLU A 141 11.40 -14.66 -12.59
C GLU A 141 10.11 -15.33 -13.04
N GLU A 142 9.95 -16.63 -12.78
CA GLU A 142 8.72 -17.36 -13.10
C GLU A 142 7.55 -16.96 -12.20
N PHE A 143 7.78 -16.78 -10.89
CA PHE A 143 6.74 -16.32 -9.98
C PHE A 143 6.15 -14.98 -10.43
N ILE A 144 7.02 -14.02 -10.76
CA ILE A 144 6.58 -12.68 -11.15
C ILE A 144 5.88 -12.72 -12.51
N GLN A 145 6.34 -13.54 -13.46
CA GLN A 145 5.64 -13.74 -14.72
C GLN A 145 4.23 -14.29 -14.49
N LYS A 146 4.06 -15.31 -13.61
CA LYS A 146 2.74 -15.84 -13.26
C LYS A 146 1.83 -14.78 -12.61
N GLN A 147 2.38 -13.95 -11.72
CA GLN A 147 1.62 -12.85 -11.11
C GLN A 147 1.21 -11.80 -12.16
N TYR A 148 2.09 -11.49 -13.11
CA TYR A 148 1.80 -10.56 -14.20
C TYR A 148 0.68 -11.08 -15.10
N GLU A 149 0.73 -12.33 -15.53
CA GLU A 149 -0.29 -12.95 -16.39
C GLU A 149 -1.64 -13.01 -15.67
N MET A 150 -1.63 -13.36 -14.38
CA MET A 150 -2.84 -13.39 -13.56
C MET A 150 -3.50 -12.01 -13.43
N ILE A 151 -2.71 -10.95 -13.20
CA ILE A 151 -3.24 -9.60 -12.99
C ILE A 151 -3.64 -8.94 -14.33
N SER A 152 -2.81 -9.09 -15.37
CA SER A 152 -3.06 -8.52 -16.69
C SER A 152 -4.13 -9.26 -17.49
N LYS A 153 -4.49 -10.49 -17.09
CA LYS A 153 -5.39 -11.41 -17.81
C LYS A 153 -4.93 -11.72 -19.24
N ASN A 154 -3.65 -11.48 -19.53
CA ASN A 154 -3.04 -11.68 -20.85
C ASN A 154 -1.86 -12.66 -20.72
N PRO A 155 -2.07 -13.96 -20.96
CA PRO A 155 -1.01 -14.95 -20.89
C PRO A 155 -0.04 -14.80 -22.07
N GLY A 156 1.27 -14.96 -21.83
CA GLY A 156 2.29 -15.04 -22.88
C GLY A 156 3.23 -13.83 -23.01
N PRO A 157 2.76 -12.56 -23.03
CA PRO A 157 3.65 -11.42 -23.13
C PRO A 157 4.66 -11.38 -21.98
N LYS A 158 5.93 -11.15 -22.32
CA LYS A 158 6.96 -10.91 -21.32
C LYS A 158 6.59 -9.67 -20.51
N ARG A 159 6.56 -9.80 -19.19
CA ARG A 159 6.25 -8.67 -18.31
C ARG A 159 7.21 -7.49 -18.51
N PRO A 160 6.74 -6.23 -18.40
CA PRO A 160 7.63 -5.07 -18.34
C PRO A 160 8.53 -5.12 -17.11
N PHE A 161 9.80 -4.72 -17.24
CA PHE A 161 10.78 -4.76 -16.14
C PHE A 161 10.31 -4.00 -14.89
N ILE A 162 9.72 -2.81 -15.06
CA ILE A 162 9.28 -1.95 -13.95
C ILE A 162 7.98 -2.44 -13.25
N TRP A 163 7.30 -3.43 -13.84
CA TRP A 163 5.98 -3.86 -13.37
C TRP A 163 6.05 -4.47 -11.96
N GLU A 164 7.07 -5.28 -11.68
CA GLU A 164 7.21 -5.93 -10.38
C GLU A 164 7.39 -4.93 -9.23
N TYR A 165 8.09 -3.83 -9.48
CA TYR A 165 8.34 -2.83 -8.44
C TYR A 165 7.13 -1.95 -8.14
N SER A 166 6.26 -1.75 -9.14
CA SER A 166 5.05 -0.96 -8.99
C SER A 166 3.91 -1.76 -8.36
N HIS A 167 3.77 -3.04 -8.72
CA HIS A 167 2.65 -3.89 -8.31
C HIS A 167 2.99 -4.89 -7.20
N LEU A 168 4.25 -5.32 -7.07
CA LEU A 168 4.72 -6.33 -6.12
C LEU A 168 5.85 -5.79 -5.24
N GLN A 169 5.64 -4.64 -4.60
CA GLN A 169 6.67 -3.90 -3.84
C GLN A 169 7.38 -4.75 -2.78
N ILE A 170 6.65 -5.64 -2.10
CA ILE A 170 7.18 -6.54 -1.06
C ILE A 170 8.04 -7.66 -1.65
N PHE A 171 7.84 -8.02 -2.93
CA PHE A 171 8.57 -9.10 -3.56
C PHE A 171 10.08 -8.82 -3.67
N LEU A 172 10.48 -7.55 -3.75
CA LEU A 172 11.90 -7.20 -3.73
C LEU A 172 12.59 -7.63 -2.43
N VAL A 173 11.87 -7.59 -1.29
CA VAL A 173 12.38 -8.12 -0.01
C VAL A 173 12.56 -9.63 -0.10
N TYR A 174 11.57 -10.35 -0.66
CA TYR A 174 11.70 -11.79 -0.87
C TYR A 174 12.92 -12.12 -1.73
N ARG A 175 13.06 -11.46 -2.90
CA ARG A 175 14.19 -11.67 -3.81
C ARG A 175 15.54 -11.44 -3.12
N MET A 176 15.65 -10.43 -2.26
CA MET A 176 16.89 -10.05 -1.59
C MET A 176 17.27 -10.88 -0.37
N PHE A 177 16.29 -11.29 0.43
CA PHE A 177 16.54 -11.82 1.78
C PHE A 177 16.09 -13.26 1.98
N TYR A 178 15.42 -13.86 1.01
CA TYR A 178 14.95 -15.24 1.11
C TYR A 178 15.66 -16.12 0.11
N LYS A 179 15.84 -17.38 0.50
CA LYS A 179 16.28 -18.46 -0.37
C LYS A 179 15.35 -19.63 -0.16
N GLY A 180 14.56 -19.96 -1.18
CA GLY A 180 13.50 -20.94 -1.04
C GLY A 180 12.35 -20.42 -0.16
N ASP A 181 12.00 -21.17 0.88
CA ASP A 181 10.88 -20.88 1.78
C ASP A 181 11.29 -20.17 3.08
N LYS A 182 12.59 -19.90 3.26
CA LYS A 182 13.16 -19.31 4.48
C LYS A 182 14.02 -18.10 4.14
N VAL A 183 14.28 -17.29 5.17
CA VAL A 183 15.30 -16.23 5.10
C VAL A 183 16.64 -16.90 4.80
N ASP A 184 17.41 -16.32 3.88
CA ASP A 184 18.68 -16.90 3.44
C ASP A 184 19.66 -16.97 4.64
N PRO A 185 20.11 -18.18 5.05
CA PRO A 185 21.01 -18.32 6.19
C PRO A 185 22.40 -17.72 5.93
N ASN A 186 22.76 -17.52 4.66
CA ASN A 186 24.06 -16.98 4.26
C ASN A 186 24.03 -15.46 4.04
N LEU A 187 23.00 -14.77 4.52
CA LEU A 187 22.96 -13.32 4.45
C LEU A 187 24.08 -12.70 5.30
N PRO A 188 24.76 -11.67 4.77
CA PRO A 188 25.65 -10.84 5.58
C PRO A 188 24.97 -10.29 6.82
N ILE A 189 25.76 -10.19 7.89
CA ILE A 189 25.39 -9.44 9.08
C ILE A 189 25.07 -8.01 8.64
N SER A 190 23.90 -7.54 9.06
CA SER A 190 23.42 -6.21 8.70
C SER A 190 24.04 -5.20 9.67
N ILE A 191 24.76 -4.21 9.14
CA ILE A 191 25.46 -3.20 9.94
C ILE A 191 24.93 -1.82 9.55
N ALA A 192 24.44 -1.07 10.53
CA ALA A 192 24.01 0.30 10.32
C ALA A 192 25.21 1.17 9.88
N PRO A 193 25.09 2.00 8.82
CA PRO A 193 26.19 2.85 8.35
C PRO A 193 26.71 3.81 9.43
N LYS A 194 25.80 4.29 10.29
CA LYS A 194 26.10 5.21 11.39
C LYS A 194 25.33 4.79 12.64
N LYS A 195 25.91 5.05 13.82
CA LYS A 195 25.17 4.92 15.09
C LYS A 195 24.15 6.05 15.19
N VAL A 196 22.87 5.70 15.15
CA VAL A 196 21.76 6.64 15.32
C VAL A 196 21.63 7.01 16.80
N PRO A 197 21.61 8.31 17.16
CA PRO A 197 21.30 8.74 18.51
C PRO A 197 19.80 8.57 18.77
N VAL A 198 19.46 7.92 19.89
CA VAL A 198 18.07 7.65 20.25
C VAL A 198 17.68 8.49 21.46
N PRO A 199 16.62 9.32 21.40
CA PRO A 199 16.28 10.21 22.49
C PRO A 199 15.82 9.43 23.72
N SER A 200 16.22 9.88 24.91
CA SER A 200 15.86 9.26 26.19
C SER A 200 14.40 9.53 26.58
N LYS A 201 13.85 10.67 26.16
CA LYS A 201 12.47 11.08 26.41
C LYS A 201 11.66 11.05 25.10
N LYS A 202 10.37 10.74 25.23
CA LYS A 202 9.44 10.79 24.08
C LYS A 202 9.30 12.26 23.66
N PRO A 203 9.51 12.60 22.37
CA PRO A 203 9.25 13.95 21.89
C PRO A 203 7.78 14.35 22.15
N PRO A 204 7.50 15.64 22.42
CA PRO A 204 6.12 16.14 22.45
C PRO A 204 5.37 15.75 21.18
N ALA A 205 4.07 15.49 21.31
CA ALA A 205 3.23 15.25 20.13
C ALA A 205 3.35 16.45 19.17
N GLY A 206 3.66 16.21 17.90
CA GLY A 206 3.90 17.26 16.91
C GLY A 206 5.34 17.75 16.79
N ALA A 207 6.19 17.59 17.81
CA ALA A 207 7.61 18.01 17.76
C ALA A 207 8.49 17.12 16.86
N MET A 208 7.91 16.03 16.33
CA MET A 208 8.55 15.21 15.30
C MET A 208 8.41 15.82 13.89
N ARG A 209 7.81 17.02 13.75
CA ARG A 209 7.87 17.80 12.52
C ARG A 209 9.32 18.20 12.26
N MET A 210 9.99 17.32 11.52
CA MET A 210 11.15 17.52 10.65
C MET A 210 12.06 18.69 11.07
N ALA A 211 13.23 18.35 11.60
CA ALA A 211 14.45 19.08 11.25
C ALA A 211 14.72 18.86 9.75
N ALA A 212 13.82 19.35 8.90
CA ALA A 212 14.14 19.67 7.53
C ALA A 212 14.92 20.97 7.66
N ASP A 213 16.19 20.92 7.26
CA ASP A 213 16.98 22.05 6.77
C ASP A 213 16.17 23.35 6.68
N ASP A 214 16.52 24.37 7.47
CA ASP A 214 15.92 25.71 7.48
C ASP A 214 16.03 26.36 6.09
N SER A 215 15.17 25.92 5.18
CA SER A 215 14.98 26.45 3.83
C SER A 215 13.52 26.85 3.71
N ASP A 216 13.15 27.91 4.43
CA ASP A 216 12.06 28.88 4.28
C ASP A 216 11.02 28.65 3.16
N GLY A 217 10.32 27.53 3.19
CA GLY A 217 9.22 27.23 2.28
C GLY A 217 7.91 27.02 3.03
N GLU A 218 7.13 28.09 3.19
CA GLU A 218 5.75 28.02 3.69
C GLU A 218 4.92 27.06 2.83
N PHE A 219 4.43 25.96 3.42
CA PHE A 219 3.40 25.13 2.81
C PHE A 219 2.31 24.82 3.83
N HIS A 220 1.08 25.18 3.45
CA HIS A 220 -0.14 25.08 4.26
C HIS A 220 -0.56 23.64 4.60
N ASP A 221 -1.20 23.53 5.76
CA ASP A 221 -1.69 22.31 6.41
C ASP A 221 -2.60 21.46 5.53
N ALA A 222 -2.37 20.13 5.59
CA ALA A 222 -3.35 19.12 5.18
C ALA A 222 -3.56 18.12 6.33
N ASN A 223 -4.84 18.01 6.67
CA ASN A 223 -5.45 17.28 7.78
C ASN A 223 -5.27 15.74 7.65
N ASP A 224 -4.93 15.07 8.75
CA ASP A 224 -4.56 13.66 8.82
C ASP A 224 -5.73 12.78 9.33
N GLY A 225 -6.21 11.86 8.49
CA GLY A 225 -7.04 10.72 8.89
C GLY A 225 -6.51 9.43 8.25
N GLU A 226 -5.85 8.55 9.02
CA GLU A 226 -5.35 7.28 8.47
C GLU A 226 -5.32 6.15 9.51
N ALA A 227 -6.33 5.28 9.43
CA ALA A 227 -6.34 3.96 10.05
C ALA A 227 -7.05 2.92 9.15
N ASN A 228 -6.56 2.61 7.93
CA ASN A 228 -6.88 1.34 7.26
C ASN A 228 -5.99 0.97 6.04
N ILE A 229 -4.66 0.80 6.17
CA ILE A 229 -3.74 0.46 5.05
C ILE A 229 -3.15 -0.95 5.19
N VAL A 230 -4.00 -1.94 5.46
CA VAL A 230 -3.57 -3.36 5.35
C VAL A 230 -4.44 -4.15 4.36
N ALA A 231 -5.62 -3.65 3.98
CA ALA A 231 -6.49 -4.31 3.00
C ALA A 231 -6.43 -3.72 1.57
N GLN A 232 -6.03 -2.46 1.38
CA GLN A 232 -6.05 -1.79 0.06
C GLN A 232 -4.87 -2.09 -0.88
N ILE A 233 -3.85 -2.83 -0.43
CA ILE A 233 -2.67 -3.13 -1.28
C ILE A 233 -2.95 -4.23 -2.32
N LEU A 234 -4.10 -4.91 -2.27
CA LEU A 234 -4.47 -5.99 -3.20
C LEU A 234 -5.77 -5.79 -3.99
N HIS A 235 -6.49 -4.66 -3.84
CA HIS A 235 -7.78 -4.45 -4.51
C HIS A 235 -7.85 -3.33 -5.56
N ASN A 236 -6.77 -2.58 -5.80
CA ASN A 236 -6.73 -1.60 -6.90
C ASN A 236 -6.10 -2.18 -8.17
N THR A 237 -6.87 -3.05 -8.84
CA THR A 237 -6.64 -3.47 -10.23
C THR A 237 -7.95 -3.43 -10.99
N ALA A 238 -8.36 -2.24 -11.44
CA ALA A 238 -9.11 -1.99 -12.67
C ALA A 238 -9.62 -0.54 -12.70
N THR A 239 -9.06 0.27 -13.59
CA THR A 239 -9.77 1.24 -14.45
C THR A 239 -8.73 1.96 -15.28
N GLY A 240 -8.50 1.45 -16.50
CA GLY A 240 -7.92 2.23 -17.56
C GLY A 240 -9.02 3.01 -18.25
N SER A 241 -8.77 4.27 -18.59
CA SER A 241 -9.32 4.92 -19.77
C SER A 241 -8.49 6.15 -20.08
N VAL A 242 -7.87 6.16 -21.26
CA VAL A 242 -7.32 7.34 -21.91
C VAL A 242 -8.30 7.65 -23.04
N ASP A 243 -8.87 8.86 -23.05
CA ASP A 243 -8.75 9.86 -24.12
C ASP A 243 -10.01 10.75 -24.31
N ARG A 244 -9.73 12.03 -24.65
CA ARG A 244 -10.58 13.13 -25.16
C ARG A 244 -11.37 14.04 -24.19
N GLY A 245 -11.07 15.33 -24.29
CA GLY A 245 -12.04 16.41 -24.07
C GLY A 245 -11.53 17.64 -23.32
N ILE A 246 -10.73 18.49 -23.98
CA ILE A 246 -10.41 19.85 -23.50
C ILE A 246 -11.69 20.68 -23.67
N GLY A 247 -12.46 20.88 -22.58
CA GLY A 247 -13.67 21.72 -22.64
C GLY A 247 -14.64 21.69 -21.44
N ALA A 248 -14.33 21.01 -20.33
CA ALA A 248 -15.25 20.88 -19.18
C ALA A 248 -14.53 20.95 -17.81
N VAL A 249 -13.52 21.82 -17.66
CA VAL A 249 -12.57 21.79 -16.53
C VAL A 249 -13.17 22.28 -15.20
N ILE A 250 -14.33 22.94 -15.20
CA ILE A 250 -14.90 23.52 -13.98
C ILE A 250 -15.97 22.62 -13.33
N GLU A 251 -16.77 21.88 -14.11
CA GLU A 251 -17.79 20.95 -13.57
C GLU A 251 -17.21 19.61 -13.06
N SER A 252 -16.05 19.19 -13.55
CA SER A 252 -15.46 17.90 -13.13
C SER A 252 -14.98 17.89 -11.67
N SER A 253 -14.53 19.04 -11.16
CA SER A 253 -13.96 19.14 -9.81
C SER A 253 -14.99 18.89 -8.72
N GLU A 254 -16.19 19.47 -8.83
CA GLU A 254 -17.25 19.29 -7.82
C GLU A 254 -17.80 17.86 -7.82
N VAL A 255 -17.89 17.24 -9.00
CA VAL A 255 -18.34 15.85 -9.14
C VAL A 255 -17.32 14.89 -8.50
N ASP A 256 -16.02 15.12 -8.69
CA ASP A 256 -14.97 14.30 -8.11
C ASP A 256 -14.86 14.49 -6.59
N GLU A 257 -14.99 15.72 -6.10
CA GLU A 257 -15.05 16.01 -4.66
C GLU A 257 -16.26 15.33 -4.01
N ARG A 258 -17.43 15.40 -4.65
CA ARG A 258 -18.63 14.70 -4.20
C ARG A 258 -18.45 13.17 -4.17
N ARG A 259 -17.82 12.58 -5.19
CA ARG A 259 -17.51 11.14 -5.22
C ARG A 259 -16.56 10.75 -4.08
N ARG A 260 -15.57 11.58 -3.79
CA ARG A 260 -14.64 11.38 -2.68
C ARG A 260 -15.35 11.39 -1.33
N LEU A 261 -16.20 12.39 -1.07
CA LEU A 261 -17.00 12.49 0.16
C LEU A 261 -17.94 11.29 0.33
N LEU A 262 -18.61 10.87 -0.75
CA LEU A 262 -19.50 9.69 -0.71
C LEU A 262 -18.74 8.39 -0.42
N SER A 263 -17.51 8.25 -0.94
CA SER A 263 -16.65 7.12 -0.62
C SER A 263 -16.25 7.11 0.85
N GLU A 264 -15.90 8.26 1.41
CA GLU A 264 -15.53 8.40 2.82
C GLU A 264 -16.70 8.08 3.76
N VAL A 265 -17.91 8.54 3.43
CA VAL A 265 -19.13 8.21 4.20
C VAL A 265 -19.41 6.72 4.17
N LYS A 266 -19.22 6.06 3.01
CA LYS A 266 -19.37 4.61 2.87
C LYS A 266 -18.38 3.85 3.75
N ASP A 267 -17.12 4.28 3.79
CA ASP A 267 -16.08 3.66 4.62
C ASP A 267 -16.40 3.82 6.12
N HIS A 268 -16.84 5.01 6.55
CA HIS A 268 -17.29 5.24 7.93
C HIS A 268 -18.53 4.41 8.30
N MET A 269 -19.47 4.22 7.37
CA MET A 269 -20.63 3.33 7.58
C MET A 269 -20.20 1.88 7.78
N SER A 270 -19.23 1.40 7.01
CA SER A 270 -18.68 0.06 7.18
C SER A 270 -18.01 -0.09 8.55
N LEU A 271 -17.25 0.92 8.98
CA LEU A 271 -16.58 0.92 10.27
C LEU A 271 -17.58 0.90 11.43
N LEU A 272 -18.63 1.73 11.40
CA LEU A 272 -19.66 1.76 12.45
C LEU A 272 -20.40 0.42 12.58
N LYS A 273 -20.47 -0.39 11.52
CA LYS A 273 -21.04 -1.73 11.56
C LYS A 273 -20.18 -2.71 12.38
N GLU A 274 -18.86 -2.52 12.39
CA GLU A 274 -17.94 -3.35 13.19
C GLU A 274 -18.07 -3.10 14.70
N PHE A 275 -18.65 -1.97 15.10
CA PHE A 275 -18.90 -1.61 16.50
C PHE A 275 -20.29 -2.03 17.01
N GLU A 276 -21.11 -2.71 16.19
CA GLU A 276 -22.40 -3.25 16.62
C GLU A 276 -22.20 -4.27 17.76
N GLY A 277 -22.77 -3.99 18.93
CA GLY A 277 -22.60 -4.81 20.14
C GLY A 277 -21.42 -4.40 21.05
N VAL A 278 -20.56 -3.47 20.61
CA VAL A 278 -19.46 -2.91 21.43
C VAL A 278 -19.83 -1.53 21.98
N VAL A 279 -20.51 -0.73 21.16
CA VAL A 279 -20.96 0.63 21.51
C VAL A 279 -22.48 0.62 21.70
N PRO A 280 -23.05 1.43 22.62
CA PRO A 280 -24.50 1.55 22.77
C PRO A 280 -25.20 1.89 21.46
N GLN A 281 -26.35 1.26 21.20
CA GLN A 281 -27.07 1.40 19.93
C GLN A 281 -27.47 2.85 19.64
N ASP A 282 -27.84 3.61 20.67
CA ASP A 282 -28.25 5.02 20.54
C ASP A 282 -27.09 5.90 20.05
N GLU A 283 -25.85 5.60 20.48
CA GLU A 283 -24.67 6.31 20.02
C GLU A 283 -24.32 5.95 18.57
N LEU A 284 -24.48 4.68 18.17
CA LEU A 284 -24.34 4.28 16.77
C LEU A 284 -25.36 4.96 15.87
N VAL A 285 -26.62 5.05 16.31
CA VAL A 285 -27.69 5.77 15.57
C VAL A 285 -27.37 7.26 15.46
N ARG A 286 -26.90 7.90 16.53
CA ARG A 286 -26.48 9.31 16.51
C ARG A 286 -25.34 9.53 15.51
N ARG A 287 -24.27 8.74 15.56
CA ARG A 287 -23.13 8.85 14.63
C ARG A 287 -23.51 8.55 13.19
N LYS A 288 -24.42 7.58 12.95
CA LYS A 288 -24.99 7.33 11.62
C LYS A 288 -25.72 8.57 11.11
N LYS A 289 -26.56 9.20 11.95
CA LYS A 289 -27.30 10.42 11.60
C LYS A 289 -26.38 11.61 11.29
N GLU A 290 -25.32 11.81 12.08
CA GLU A 290 -24.31 12.85 11.85
C GLU A 290 -23.60 12.67 10.48
N LEU A 291 -23.23 11.43 10.13
CA LEU A 291 -22.64 11.13 8.82
C LEU A 291 -23.60 11.40 7.65
N PHE A 292 -24.90 11.11 7.82
CA PHE A 292 -25.90 11.44 6.81
C PHE A 292 -26.11 12.95 6.65
N LEU A 293 -26.07 13.72 7.75
CA LEU A 293 -26.18 15.18 7.71
C LEU A 293 -24.95 15.85 7.09
N ALA A 294 -23.77 15.23 7.20
CA ALA A 294 -22.54 15.70 6.58
C ALA A 294 -22.45 15.39 5.07
N MET A 295 -23.39 14.63 4.51
CA MET A 295 -23.37 14.35 3.07
C MET A 295 -23.73 15.61 2.25
N PRO A 296 -23.05 15.84 1.12
CA PRO A 296 -23.46 16.90 0.20
C PRO A 296 -24.89 16.63 -0.31
N SER A 297 -25.68 17.70 -0.45
CA SER A 297 -27.06 17.62 -0.93
C SER A 297 -27.14 16.85 -2.25
N ALA A 298 -28.25 16.12 -2.44
CA ALA A 298 -28.50 15.46 -3.70
C ALA A 298 -28.52 16.51 -4.82
N PRO A 299 -27.87 16.26 -5.97
CA PRO A 299 -27.93 17.16 -7.10
C PRO A 299 -29.39 17.31 -7.50
N PRO A 300 -29.79 18.50 -7.98
CA PRO A 300 -31.13 18.71 -8.49
C PRO A 300 -31.40 17.60 -9.50
N ALA A 301 -32.50 16.88 -9.31
CA ALA A 301 -32.89 15.83 -10.24
C ALA A 301 -32.89 16.45 -11.63
N ALA A 302 -32.06 15.92 -12.54
CA ALA A 302 -32.12 16.30 -13.93
C ALA A 302 -33.60 16.16 -14.33
N GLY A 303 -34.22 17.28 -14.69
CA GLY A 303 -35.65 17.32 -14.99
C GLY A 303 -35.99 16.20 -15.97
N PRO A 304 -37.21 15.64 -15.91
CA PRO A 304 -37.62 14.62 -16.88
C PRO A 304 -37.29 15.13 -18.28
N PRO A 305 -36.63 14.31 -19.13
CA PRO A 305 -36.24 14.75 -20.47
C PRO A 305 -37.48 15.30 -21.17
N GLN A 306 -37.47 16.61 -21.43
CA GLN A 306 -38.51 17.27 -22.22
C GLN A 306 -38.30 16.88 -23.68
N GLU A 307 -38.73 15.69 -24.07
CA GLU A 307 -38.91 15.37 -25.48
C GLU A 307 -40.06 14.36 -25.67
N ALA A 308 -40.92 14.70 -26.63
CA ALA A 308 -42.03 13.95 -27.20
C ALA A 308 -43.36 13.90 -26.38
N LEU A 309 -44.21 14.88 -26.69
CA LEU A 309 -45.54 14.70 -27.30
C LEU A 309 -46.53 13.73 -26.63
N ALA A 310 -47.62 14.33 -26.15
CA ALA A 310 -48.99 13.82 -26.11
C ALA A 310 -49.21 12.41 -26.67
N VAL A 311 -49.36 11.44 -25.77
CA VAL A 311 -50.17 10.24 -25.99
C VAL A 311 -51.24 10.22 -24.90
N PRO A 312 -52.54 10.21 -25.24
CA PRO A 312 -53.60 10.15 -24.24
C PRO A 312 -53.58 8.78 -23.55
N PHE A 313 -53.27 8.80 -22.25
CA PHE A 313 -53.34 7.63 -21.38
C PHE A 313 -54.80 7.22 -21.18
N SER A 314 -55.15 6.06 -21.71
CA SER A 314 -56.40 5.35 -21.43
C SER A 314 -56.26 4.61 -20.09
N PRO A 315 -57.21 4.72 -19.14
CA PRO A 315 -57.06 4.13 -17.82
C PRO A 315 -57.43 2.64 -17.86
N GLN A 316 -56.43 1.76 -17.83
CA GLN A 316 -56.64 0.35 -17.45
C GLN A 316 -56.05 0.05 -16.08
N ASN A 317 -56.96 -0.37 -15.22
CA ASN A 317 -56.84 -0.67 -13.80
C ASN A 317 -56.34 -2.12 -13.61
N PRO A 318 -55.15 -2.38 -13.03
CA PRO A 318 -54.78 -3.72 -12.62
C PRO A 318 -55.03 -3.92 -11.12
N LYS A 319 -55.96 -4.83 -10.86
CA LYS A 319 -56.33 -5.43 -9.57
C LYS A 319 -55.10 -5.75 -8.70
N ARG A 320 -55.10 -5.21 -7.47
CA ARG A 320 -54.23 -5.63 -6.36
C ARG A 320 -54.33 -7.14 -6.13
N LYS A 321 -53.25 -7.88 -6.34
CA LYS A 321 -53.06 -9.22 -5.76
C LYS A 321 -52.37 -9.08 -4.40
N ALA A 322 -53.05 -9.53 -3.36
CA ALA A 322 -52.54 -9.60 -1.99
C ALA A 322 -51.40 -10.63 -1.89
N LEU A 323 -50.32 -10.27 -1.18
CA LEU A 323 -49.28 -11.22 -0.78
C LEU A 323 -49.78 -12.07 0.41
N PRO A 324 -49.52 -13.40 0.41
CA PRO A 324 -49.80 -14.26 1.55
C PRO A 324 -48.78 -14.06 2.68
N LYS A 325 -49.30 -14.00 3.91
CA LYS A 325 -48.56 -14.09 5.17
C LYS A 325 -48.00 -15.52 5.31
N SER A 326 -46.68 -15.67 5.30
CA SER A 326 -46.03 -16.88 5.77
C SER A 326 -45.35 -16.57 7.10
N GLY A 327 -45.98 -17.01 8.17
CA GLY A 327 -45.24 -17.46 9.34
C GLY A 327 -45.08 -18.96 9.21
N ASP A 328 -43.88 -19.49 9.42
CA ASP A 328 -43.79 -20.82 9.99
C ASP A 328 -42.49 -21.04 10.78
N LYS A 329 -42.66 -21.80 11.85
CA LYS A 329 -41.74 -22.06 12.95
C LYS A 329 -40.73 -23.13 12.54
N MET A 330 -39.46 -23.02 12.96
CA MET A 330 -38.59 -24.19 13.04
C MET A 330 -37.80 -24.29 14.36
N LYS A 331 -38.34 -25.19 15.19
CA LYS A 331 -37.78 -26.10 16.20
C LYS A 331 -36.29 -25.99 16.56
N LYS A 332 -36.08 -25.83 17.88
CA LYS A 332 -34.93 -26.31 18.66
C LYS A 332 -34.63 -27.79 18.36
N VAL A 333 -33.37 -28.10 18.08
CA VAL A 333 -32.81 -29.45 18.24
C VAL A 333 -31.84 -29.39 19.42
N GLN A 334 -32.21 -30.10 20.49
CA GLN A 334 -31.36 -30.44 21.63
C GLN A 334 -30.55 -31.67 21.21
N LYS A 335 -29.23 -31.65 21.36
CA LYS A 335 -28.39 -32.85 21.28
C LYS A 335 -27.89 -33.20 22.67
N VAL A 336 -28.03 -34.51 22.95
CA VAL A 336 -27.57 -35.29 24.10
C VAL A 336 -26.05 -35.24 24.20
#